data_AF-A0A2E6MPC1-F1
#
_entry.id   AF-A0A2E6MPC1-F1
#
_cell.length_a   1.000
_cell.length_b   1.000
_cell.length_c   1.000
_cell.angle_alpha   90.00
_cell.angle_beta   90.00
_cell.angle_gamma   90.00
#
_symmetry.space_group_name_H-M   'P 1'
#
loop_
_entity.id
_entity.type
_entity.pdbx_description
1 polymer ?
#
loop_
_entity_poly.entity_id
_entity_poly.type
_entity_poly.pdbx_seq_one_letter_code
_entity_poly.pdbx_strand_id
1 'polypeptide(L)' 'MIEAESSHVIDIWNLFKEYIDKKQIEMVAEKYVDACADMGVSDETFRDSMGSCDHLDAAISYYLDLDEDGFDDSEDEEW' A
#
# COMPACT_ATOMS: atom_id res chain seq x y z
N MET A 1 9.74 16.02 -14.15
CA MET A 1 9.42 14.79 -13.41
C MET A 1 8.60 15.25 -12.22
N ILE A 2 7.41 14.70 -12.00
CA ILE A 2 6.69 14.98 -10.75
C ILE A 2 7.36 14.06 -9.74
N GLU A 3 8.23 14.60 -8.90
CA GLU A 3 8.78 13.87 -7.77
C GLU A 3 7.65 13.74 -6.74
N ALA A 4 7.05 12.55 -6.67
CA ALA A 4 6.10 12.23 -5.63
C ALA A 4 6.88 12.05 -4.32
N GLU A 5 6.71 13.00 -3.40
CA GLU A 5 7.24 12.90 -2.03
C GLU A 5 6.49 11.81 -1.25
N SER A 6 7.20 11.10 -0.37
CA SER A 6 6.65 10.02 0.50
C SER A 6 5.50 10.52 1.37
N SER A 7 5.55 11.79 1.79
CA SER A 7 4.47 12.48 2.49
C SER A 7 3.14 12.42 1.75
N HIS A 8 3.13 12.56 0.41
CA HIS A 8 1.88 12.49 -0.36
C HIS A 8 1.28 11.09 -0.36
N VAL A 9 2.12 10.06 -0.44
CA VAL A 9 1.67 8.66 -0.38
C VAL A 9 1.02 8.39 0.97
N ILE A 10 1.62 8.88 2.05
CA ILE A 10 1.11 8.76 3.41
C ILE A 10 -0.19 9.55 3.61
N ASP A 11 -0.22 10.82 3.17
CA ASP A 11 -1.34 11.74 3.41
C ASP A 11 -2.61 11.27 2.69
N ILE A 12 -2.46 10.83 1.44
CA ILE A 12 -3.58 10.31 0.65
C ILE A 12 -4.08 9.01 1.29
N TRP A 13 -3.20 8.08 1.65
CA TRP A 13 -3.60 6.84 2.33
C TRP A 13 -4.33 7.12 3.64
N ASN A 14 -3.81 8.01 4.48
CA ASN A 14 -4.43 8.38 5.76
C ASN A 14 -5.78 9.06 5.59
N LEU A 15 -5.98 9.83 4.52
CA LEU A 15 -7.27 10.42 4.20
C LEU A 15 -8.28 9.35 3.75
N PHE A 16 -7.87 8.42 2.89
CA PHE A 16 -8.78 7.43 2.30
C PHE A 16 -9.10 6.25 3.22
N LYS A 17 -8.16 5.82 4.07
CA LYS A 17 -8.36 4.65 4.96
C LYS A 17 -9.54 4.78 5.91
N GLU A 18 -9.91 6.01 6.29
CA GLU A 18 -11.08 6.29 7.14
C GLU A 18 -12.42 5.99 6.43
N TYR A 19 -12.42 5.90 5.10
CA TYR A 19 -13.59 5.64 4.26
C TYR A 19 -13.63 4.22 3.68
N ILE A 20 -12.62 3.39 3.98
CA ILE A 20 -12.52 2.02 3.48
C ILE A 20 -13.11 1.07 4.53
N ASP A 21 -13.90 0.09 4.08
CA ASP A 21 -14.40 -0.95 4.98
C ASP A 21 -13.21 -1.77 5.51
N LYS A 22 -13.22 -2.07 6.81
CA LYS A 22 -12.11 -2.78 7.46
C LYS A 22 -11.82 -4.14 6.85
N LYS A 23 -12.81 -4.80 6.24
CA LYS A 23 -12.64 -6.08 5.55
C LYS A 23 -11.91 -5.95 4.21
N GLN A 24 -11.83 -4.74 3.66
CA GLN A 24 -11.24 -4.49 2.35
C GLN A 24 -9.97 -3.65 2.43
N ILE A 25 -9.55 -3.26 3.63
CA ILE A 25 -8.42 -2.33 3.80
C ILE A 25 -7.11 -2.89 3.23
N GLU A 26 -6.90 -4.20 3.32
CA GLU A 26 -5.72 -4.90 2.80
C GLU A 26 -5.71 -4.89 1.26
N MET A 27 -6.77 -5.40 0.62
CA MET A 27 -6.92 -5.37 -0.84
C MET A 27 -6.83 -3.94 -1.42
N VAL A 28 -7.38 -2.95 -0.71
CA VAL A 28 -7.31 -1.55 -1.16
C VAL A 28 -5.91 -0.97 -0.96
N ALA A 29 -5.18 -1.36 0.09
CA ALA A 29 -3.79 -0.97 0.28
C ALA A 29 -2.91 -1.47 -0.87
N GLU A 30 -3.06 -2.73 -1.27
CA GLU A 30 -2.35 -3.31 -2.43
C GLU A 30 -2.61 -2.52 -3.71
N LYS A 31 -3.89 -2.30 -4.04
CA LYS A 31 -4.28 -1.54 -5.24
C LYS A 31 -3.78 -0.09 -5.19
N TYR A 32 -3.71 0.49 -4.00
CA TYR A 32 -3.18 1.83 -3.81
C TYR A 32 -1.67 1.88 -4.12
N VAL A 33 -0.91 0.91 -3.61
CA VAL A 33 0.53 0.77 -3.89
C VAL A 33 0.78 0.51 -5.38
N ASP A 34 0.03 -0.40 -6.00
CA ASP A 34 0.09 -0.66 -7.45
C ASP A 34 -0.18 0.60 -8.28
N ALA A 35 -1.24 1.35 -7.93
CA ALA A 35 -1.56 2.61 -8.62
C ALA A 35 -0.45 3.66 -8.45
N CYS A 36 0.14 3.76 -7.26
CA CYS A 36 1.29 4.62 -7.01
C CYS A 36 2.50 4.22 -7.85
N ALA A 37 2.77 2.91 -7.98
CA ALA A 37 3.83 2.40 -8.83
C ALA A 37 3.58 2.70 -10.32
N ASP A 38 2.36 2.50 -10.82
CA ASP A 38 1.95 2.84 -12.20
C ASP A 38 2.08 4.35 -12.48
N MET A 39 1.89 5.20 -11.47
CA MET A 39 2.09 6.65 -11.56
C MET A 39 3.59 7.06 -11.53
N GLY A 40 4.50 6.12 -11.28
CA GLY A 40 5.94 6.34 -11.29
C GLY A 40 6.54 6.70 -9.93
N VAL A 41 5.88 6.33 -8.82
CA VAL A 41 6.48 6.41 -7.48
C VAL A 41 7.64 5.41 -7.39
N SER A 42 8.79 5.88 -6.93
CA SER A 42 10.01 5.06 -6.79
C SER A 42 9.93 4.12 -5.58
N ASP A 43 10.65 3.00 -5.64
CA ASP A 43 10.78 2.07 -4.51
C ASP A 43 11.39 2.74 -3.26
N GLU A 44 12.29 3.70 -3.43
CA GLU A 44 12.84 4.52 -2.34
C GLU A 44 11.75 5.32 -1.61
N THR A 45 10.80 5.91 -2.37
CA THR A 45 9.67 6.64 -1.81
C THR A 45 8.75 5.72 -1.02
N PHE A 46 8.49 4.51 -1.50
CA PHE A 46 7.72 3.52 -0.74
C PHE A 46 8.43 3.13 0.55
N ARG A 47 9.76 2.91 0.51
CA ARG A 47 10.53 2.62 1.73
C ARG A 47 10.50 3.74 2.75
N ASP A 48 10.55 5.00 2.32
CA ASP A 48 10.43 6.17 3.20
C ASP A 48 9.01 6.35 3.74
N SER A 49 8.01 5.82 3.03
CA SER A 49 6.60 5.84 3.46
C SER A 49 6.26 4.78 4.50
N MET A 50 7.13 3.77 4.68
CA MET A 50 6.92 2.69 5.65
C MET A 50 6.99 3.18 7.11
N GLY A 51 6.28 2.51 8.00
CA GLY A 51 6.17 2.84 9.43
C GLY A 51 5.11 3.89 9.73
N SER A 52 4.35 4.31 8.71
CA SER A 52 3.21 5.21 8.89
C SER A 52 1.91 4.46 9.19
N CYS A 53 1.72 3.27 8.62
CA CYS A 53 0.50 2.50 8.78
C CYS A 53 0.74 1.02 8.46
N ASP A 54 0.36 0.13 9.38
CA ASP A 54 0.60 -1.32 9.25
C ASP A 54 0.06 -1.92 7.94
N HIS A 55 -1.16 -1.54 7.53
CA HIS A 55 -1.75 -2.04 6.27
C HIS A 55 -1.03 -1.53 5.01
N LEU A 56 -0.52 -0.30 5.04
CA LEU A 56 0.23 0.26 3.92
C LEU A 56 1.62 -0.38 3.86
N ASP A 57 2.24 -0.58 5.02
CA ASP A 57 3.53 -1.22 5.16
C ASP A 57 3.49 -2.65 4.62
N ALA A 58 2.46 -3.43 4.97
CA ALA A 58 2.25 -4.77 4.44
C ALA A 58 2.13 -4.79 2.90
N ALA A 59 1.34 -3.87 2.32
CA ALA A 59 1.17 -3.76 0.88
C ALA A 59 2.47 -3.33 0.16
N ILE A 60 3.25 -2.43 0.77
CA ILE A 60 4.55 -2.00 0.25
C ILE A 60 5.56 -3.16 0.30
N SER A 61 5.60 -3.91 1.40
CA SER A 61 6.45 -5.11 1.52
C SER A 61 6.12 -6.14 0.45
N TYR A 62 4.83 -6.39 0.22
CA TYR A 62 4.34 -7.28 -0.85
C TYR A 62 4.79 -6.79 -2.24
N TYR A 63 4.57 -5.51 -2.55
CA TYR A 63 4.97 -4.93 -3.84
C TYR A 63 6.48 -4.99 -4.08
N LEU A 64 7.28 -4.74 -3.04
CA LEU A 64 8.74 -4.76 -3.12
C LEU A 64 9.34 -6.17 -3.05
N ASP A 65 8.51 -7.21 -2.95
CA ASP A 65 8.92 -8.60 -2.75
C ASP A 65 9.91 -8.73 -1.57
N LEU A 66 9.70 -7.90 -0.54
CA LEU A 66 10.48 -7.95 0.69
C LEU A 66 9.87 -9.06 1.52
N ASP A 67 10.43 -10.27 1.42
CA ASP A 67 10.11 -11.47 2.22
C ASP A 67 9.67 -11.09 3.66
N GLU A 68 8.36 -10.91 3.84
CA GLU A 68 7.70 -10.84 5.14
C GLU A 68 6.66 -11.96 5.12
N ASP A 69 7.04 -13.03 5.82
CA ASP A 69 6.32 -14.30 5.99
C ASP A 69 4.83 -14.08 6.28
N GLY A 70 3.98 -14.23 5.27
CA GLY A 70 2.59 -14.67 5.41
C GLY A 70 1.55 -13.66 5.90
N PHE A 71 1.01 -12.85 4.98
CA PHE A 71 -0.43 -12.57 4.98
C PHE A 71 -1.07 -13.23 3.76
N ASP A 72 -1.23 -14.55 3.87
CA ASP A 72 -2.21 -15.30 3.10
C ASP A 72 -3.57 -15.08 3.79
N ASP A 73 -4.28 -14.02 3.42
CA ASP A 73 -5.74 -13.99 3.53
C ASP A 73 -6.29 -14.07 2.10
N SER A 74 -5.88 -15.12 1.39
CA SER A 74 -6.54 -15.61 0.19
C SER A 74 -7.87 -16.28 0.57
N GLU A 75 -8.74 -15.62 1.34
CA GLU A 75 -10.05 -16.15 1.74
C GLU A 75 -11.14 -15.10 1.50
N ASP A 76 -11.45 -14.85 0.22
CA ASP A 76 -12.84 -14.79 -0.23
C ASP A 76 -12.89 -14.95 -1.78
N GLU A 77 -13.18 -16.19 -2.16
CA GLU A 77 -13.75 -16.70 -3.41
C GLU A 77 -14.90 -15.77 -3.92
N GLU A 78 -15.37 -15.78 -5.17
CA GLU A 78 -16.10 -16.86 -5.83
C GLU A 78 -16.38 -16.45 -7.30
N TRP A 79 -16.07 -17.33 -8.25
CA TRP A 79 -16.72 -17.41 -9.57
C TRP A 79 -17.65 -18.62 -9.58
#